data_AF-A0A358N4G3-F1
#
_entry.id   AF-A0A358N4G3-F1
#
_cell.length_a   1.000
_cell.length_b   1.000
_cell.length_c   1.000
_cell.angle_alpha   90.00
_cell.angle_beta   90.00
_cell.angle_gamma   90.00
#
_symmetry.space_group_name_H-M   'P 1'
#
loop_
_entity.id
_entity.type
_entity.pdbx_description
1 polymer ?
#
loop_
_entity_poly.entity_id
_entity_poly.type
_entity_poly.pdbx_seq_one_letter_code
_entity_poly.pdbx_strand_id
1 'polypeptide(L)'
;MAATLGRSESQTIRTFKRDWGRTPYQFLIERKLQKAQVLLTGTAKAVKEIAAELGFNDEYHFSALFKQKVGLSPKHFRKAVEHGGRGN
;
A
#
# COMPACT_ATOMS: atom_id res chain seq x y z
N MET A 1 -6.12 -36.43 22.21
CA MET A 1 -5.76 -35.65 23.41
C MET A 1 -4.94 -34.44 22.97
N ALA A 2 -5.47 -33.24 23.26
CA ALA A 2 -4.84 -31.90 23.33
C ALA A 2 -3.75 -31.51 22.29
N ALA A 3 -4.00 -30.61 21.33
CA ALA A 3 -4.06 -29.15 21.51
C ALA A 3 -2.75 -28.53 22.03
N THR A 4 -1.72 -28.39 21.17
CA THR A 4 -0.44 -27.73 21.52
C THR A 4 0.17 -26.88 20.39
N LEU A 5 -0.66 -26.28 19.53
CA LEU A 5 -0.20 -25.20 18.63
C LEU A 5 -0.92 -23.89 18.94
N GLY A 6 -0.86 -23.50 20.21
CA GLY A 6 -1.33 -22.22 20.73
C GLY A 6 -0.23 -21.17 20.87
N ARG A 7 0.81 -21.15 20.01
CA ARG A 7 1.77 -20.03 19.98
C ARG A 7 1.26 -18.91 19.06
N SER A 8 0.20 -18.31 19.55
CA SER A 8 -0.23 -16.92 19.42
C SER A 8 0.65 -16.03 18.52
N GLU A 9 0.15 -15.75 17.32
CA GLU A 9 0.60 -14.67 16.42
C GLU A 9 0.68 -13.29 17.14
N SER A 10 0.03 -13.16 18.30
CA SER A 10 0.03 -11.97 19.13
C SER A 10 1.38 -11.59 19.73
N GLN A 11 2.36 -12.52 19.82
CA GLN A 11 3.70 -12.19 20.33
C GLN A 11 4.57 -11.46 19.29
N THR A 12 4.37 -11.69 18.00
CA THR A 12 5.22 -11.11 16.95
C THR A 12 5.02 -9.59 16.82
N ILE A 13 3.84 -9.07 17.15
CA ILE A 13 3.52 -7.63 17.03
C ILE A 13 4.05 -6.80 18.22
N ARG A 14 4.27 -7.43 19.37
CA ARG A 14 4.57 -6.71 20.63
C ARG A 14 6.05 -6.32 20.77
N THR A 15 6.97 -7.06 20.14
CA THR A 15 8.42 -6.77 20.21
C THR A 15 8.86 -5.67 19.24
N PHE A 16 8.14 -5.46 18.12
CA PHE A 16 8.50 -4.42 17.13
C PHE A 16 8.12 -2.99 17.54
N LYS A 17 7.28 -2.82 18.56
CA LYS A 17 6.79 -1.50 19.02
C LYS A 17 7.76 -0.77 19.97
N ARG A 18 8.80 -1.43 20.49
CA ARG A 18 9.61 -0.87 21.59
C ARG A 18 10.81 -0.01 21.16
N ASP A 19 11.33 -0.18 19.95
CA ASP A 19 12.60 0.46 19.57
C ASP A 19 12.50 1.61 18.54
N TRP A 20 11.53 1.59 17.61
CA TRP A 20 11.76 2.32 16.35
C TRP A 20 10.98 3.60 16.08
N GLY A 21 9.93 3.95 16.83
CA GLY A 21 9.14 5.17 16.56
C GLY A 21 8.50 5.29 15.16
N ARG A 22 8.80 4.35 14.24
CA ARG A 22 8.25 4.14 12.91
C ARG A 22 8.19 2.64 12.68
N THR A 23 6.98 2.11 12.47
CA THR A 23 6.78 0.68 12.25
C THR A 23 7.42 0.28 10.91
N PRO A 24 8.13 -0.86 10.79
CA PRO A 24 8.64 -1.37 9.51
C PRO A 24 7.58 -1.41 8.41
N TYR A 25 6.33 -1.60 8.81
CA TYR A 25 5.14 -1.49 7.99
C TYR A 25 5.02 -0.15 7.24
N GLN A 26 5.34 0.99 7.86
CA GLN A 26 5.26 2.31 7.22
C GLN A 26 6.30 2.47 6.11
N PHE A 27 7.53 2.00 6.34
CA PHE A 27 8.58 2.03 5.33
C PHE A 27 8.25 1.14 4.13
N LEU A 28 7.72 -0.07 4.38
CA LEU A 28 7.24 -0.96 3.33
C LEU A 28 6.07 -0.34 2.56
N ILE A 29 5.15 0.33 3.25
CA ILE A 29 4.06 1.06 2.60
C ILE A 29 4.60 2.16 1.68
N GLU A 30 5.55 2.96 2.14
CA GLU A 30 6.11 4.04 1.32
C GLU A 30 6.78 3.49 0.06
N ARG A 31 7.54 2.40 0.17
CA ARG A 31 8.12 1.70 -1.00
C ARG A 31 7.05 1.14 -1.93
N LYS A 32 5.99 0.52 -1.39
CA LYS A 32 4.85 0.03 -2.18
C LYS A 32 4.14 1.17 -2.91
N LEU A 33 3.93 2.30 -2.24
CA LEU A 33 3.27 3.48 -2.82
C LEU A 33 4.11 4.13 -3.92
N GLN A 34 5.43 4.19 -3.77
CA GLN A 34 6.33 4.65 -4.83
C GLN A 34 6.19 3.76 -6.08
N LYS A 35 6.20 2.44 -5.90
CA LYS A 35 5.97 1.49 -7.00
C LYS A 35 4.56 1.65 -7.60
N ALA A 36 3.55 1.88 -6.76
CA ALA A 36 2.18 2.12 -7.19
C ALA A 36 2.06 3.34 -8.10
N GLN A 37 2.73 4.45 -7.79
CA GLN A 37 2.74 5.65 -8.62
C GLN A 37 3.29 5.35 -10.01
N VAL A 38 4.44 4.66 -10.09
CA VAL A 38 5.05 4.25 -11.37
C VAL A 38 4.11 3.35 -12.18
N LEU A 39 3.45 2.39 -11.52
CA LEU A 39 2.49 1.51 -12.18
C LEU A 39 1.23 2.28 -12.64
N LEU A 40 0.76 3.24 -11.86
CA LEU A 40 -0.43 4.03 -12.18
C LEU A 40 -0.22 4.95 -13.40
N THR A 41 1.00 5.47 -13.58
CA THR A 41 1.36 6.38 -14.69
C THR A 41 1.96 5.66 -15.89
N GLY A 42 2.70 4.57 -15.67
CA GLY A 42 3.37 3.80 -16.71
C GLY A 42 2.50 2.68 -17.30
N THR A 43 1.36 2.35 -16.68
CA THR A 43 0.48 1.27 -17.14
C THR A 43 -1.00 1.64 -17.05
N ALA A 44 -1.81 1.03 -17.91
CA ALA A 44 -3.26 1.12 -17.90
C ALA A 44 -3.95 0.12 -16.95
N LYS A 45 -3.19 -0.60 -16.11
CA LYS A 45 -3.71 -1.62 -15.18
C LYS A 45 -4.80 -1.07 -14.26
N ALA A 46 -5.79 -1.87 -13.88
CA ALA A 46 -6.79 -1.43 -12.93
C ALA A 46 -6.17 -1.18 -11.54
N VAL A 47 -6.77 -0.27 -10.76
CA VAL A 47 -6.33 0.02 -9.38
C VAL A 47 -6.34 -1.25 -8.52
N LYS A 48 -7.34 -2.12 -8.72
CA LYS A 48 -7.44 -3.45 -8.10
C LYS A 48 -6.25 -4.36 -8.41
N GLU A 49 -5.79 -4.37 -9.66
CA GLU A 49 -4.64 -5.20 -10.07
C GLU A 49 -3.34 -4.68 -9.46
N ILE A 50 -3.16 -3.35 -9.43
CA ILE A 50 -2.02 -2.72 -8.78
C ILE A 50 -2.03 -2.98 -7.27
N ALA A 51 -3.20 -2.94 -6.64
CA ALA A 51 -3.36 -3.28 -5.23
C ALA A 51 -2.95 -4.74 -4.96
N ALA A 52 -3.44 -5.68 -5.78
CA ALA A 52 -3.07 -7.09 -5.68
C ALA A 52 -1.56 -7.32 -5.90
N GLU A 53 -0.95 -6.67 -6.89
CA GLU A 53 0.50 -6.76 -7.18
C GLU A 53 1.37 -6.24 -6.03
N LEU A 54 0.87 -5.27 -5.27
CA LEU A 54 1.54 -4.73 -4.10
C LEU A 54 1.24 -5.52 -2.81
N GLY A 55 0.45 -6.60 -2.91
CA GLY A 55 0.06 -7.46 -1.79
C GLY A 55 -0.98 -6.82 -0.88
N PHE A 56 -1.86 -5.97 -1.41
CA PHE A 56 -3.09 -5.55 -0.73
C PHE A 56 -4.23 -6.50 -1.12
N ASN A 57 -4.92 -7.02 -0.12
CA ASN A 57 -6.09 -7.88 -0.33
C ASN A 57 -7.32 -7.10 -0.83
N ASP A 58 -7.34 -5.78 -0.61
CA ASP A 58 -8.49 -4.93 -0.87
C ASP A 58 -8.06 -3.59 -1.50
N GLU A 59 -8.74 -3.21 -2.59
CA GLU A 59 -8.48 -1.99 -3.33
C GLU A 59 -8.91 -0.71 -2.59
N TYR A 60 -9.93 -0.76 -1.73
CA TYR A 60 -10.39 0.33 -0.90
C TYR A 60 -9.35 0.64 0.18
N HIS A 61 -8.80 -0.40 0.83
CA HIS A 61 -7.70 -0.23 1.78
C HIS A 61 -6.48 0.41 1.12
N PHE A 62 -6.09 -0.08 -0.06
CA PHE A 62 -5.02 0.53 -0.85
C PHE A 62 -5.35 1.99 -1.22
N SER A 63 -6.56 2.26 -1.71
CA SER A 63 -6.97 3.59 -2.16
C SER A 63 -7.00 4.61 -1.02
N ALA A 64 -7.50 4.23 0.15
CA ALA A 64 -7.50 5.07 1.33
C ALA A 64 -6.07 5.40 1.79
N LEU A 65 -5.20 4.38 1.85
CA LEU A 65 -3.80 4.54 2.25
C LEU A 65 -3.02 5.39 1.24
N PHE A 66 -3.22 5.13 -0.05
CA PHE A 66 -2.60 5.90 -1.13
C PHE A 66 -3.05 7.36 -1.06
N LYS A 67 -4.35 7.62 -0.88
CA LYS A 67 -4.86 8.99 -0.67
C LYS A 67 -4.28 9.65 0.57
N GLN A 68 -4.14 8.93 1.68
CA GLN A 68 -3.57 9.47 2.91
C GLN A 68 -2.11 9.88 2.74
N LYS A 69 -1.32 9.13 1.97
CA LYS A 69 0.12 9.34 1.80
C LYS A 69 0.48 10.23 0.61
N VAL A 70 -0.26 10.14 -0.50
CA VAL A 70 -0.03 10.88 -1.75
C VAL A 70 -0.95 12.10 -1.87
N GLY A 71 -2.02 12.17 -1.08
CA GLY A 71 -3.01 13.24 -1.09
C GLY A 71 -4.15 13.04 -2.09
N LEU A 72 -3.96 12.21 -3.11
CA LEU A 72 -4.93 11.93 -4.18
C LEU A 72 -5.29 10.46 -4.21
N SER A 73 -6.52 10.10 -4.61
CA SER A 73 -6.84 8.69 -4.82
C SER A 73 -6.13 8.15 -6.06
N PRO A 74 -5.81 6.84 -6.14
CA PRO A 74 -5.10 6.25 -7.27
C PRO A 74 -5.72 6.59 -8.65
N LYS A 75 -7.06 6.57 -8.70
CA LYS A 75 -7.84 6.93 -9.91
C LYS A 75 -7.71 8.41 -10.28
N HIS A 76 -7.74 9.30 -9.28
CA HIS A 76 -7.55 10.74 -9.52
C HIS A 76 -6.10 11.05 -9.89
N PHE A 77 -5.14 10.39 -9.26
CA PHE A 77 -3.72 10.54 -9.58
C PHE A 77 -3.43 10.16 -11.04
N ARG A 78 -3.97 9.02 -11.51
CA ARG A 78 -3.90 8.65 -12.93
C ARG A 78 -4.49 9.73 -13.83
N LYS A 79 -5.73 10.15 -13.56
CA LYS A 79 -6.41 11.17 -14.37
C LYS A 79 -5.64 12.50 -14.40
N ALA A 80 -5.08 12.91 -13.27
CA ALA A 80 -4.29 14.13 -13.14
C ALA A 80 -3.00 14.07 -13.99
N VAL A 81 -2.32 12.92 -14.00
CA VAL A 81 -1.12 12.73 -14.85
C VAL A 81 -1.50 12.66 -16.34
N GLU A 82 -2.60 12.00 -16.69
CA GLU A 82 -3.10 11.94 -18.08
C GLU A 82 -3.52 13.31 -18.65
N HIS A 83 -3.99 14.23 -17.78
CA HIS A 83 -4.35 15.59 -18.18
C HIS A 83 -3.16 16.55 -18.11
N GLY A 84 -2.22 16.36 -17.16
CA GLY A 84 -1.01 17.17 -17.04
C GLY A 84 0.09 16.85 -18.07
N GLY A 85 0.05 15.68 -18.71
CA GLY A 85 1.04 15.25 -19.70
C GLY A 85 0.71 15.60 -21.16
N ARG A 86 -0.43 16.24 -21.44
CA ARG A 86 -0.82 16.71 -22.80
C ARG A 86 -0.62 18.21 -22.97
N GLY A 87 0.54 18.71 -22.56
CA GLY A 87 0.88 20.12 -22.65
C GLY A 87 2.38 20.32 -22.86
N ASN A 88 2.88 19.90 -24.03
CA ASN A 88 3.88 20.59 -24.88
C ASN A 88 4.28 19.65 -26.02
#